data_AF-A0A6M5Z535-F1
#
_entry.id   AF-A0A6M5Z535-F1
#
_cell.length_a   1.000
_cell.length_b   1.000
_cell.length_c   1.000
_cell.angle_alpha   90.00
_cell.angle_beta   90.00
_cell.angle_gamma   90.00
#
_symmetry.space_group_name_H-M   'P 1'
#
loop_
_entity.id
_entity.type
_entity.pdbx_description
1 polymer ?
#
loop_
_entity_poly.entity_id
_entity_poly.type
_entity_poly.pdbx_seq_one_letter_code
_entity_poly.pdbx_strand_id
1 'polypeptide(L)'
;MSPGPVTLRVLVVDDNRDAADTLADLLRLYGADVRACYSAETALAQLGTFDFQAAILDIHMPGVDGCELAQRLRAATPARLLLVALTGVSDDAARRRTAEAGFDLHLTKASASDILVAALAAFGRWLVENRPADDHHFDDTSRAPN
;
A
#
# COMPACT_ATOMS: atom_id res chain seq x y z
N MET A 1 -10.13 -5.35 -21.68
CA MET A 1 -8.68 -5.09 -21.62
C MET A 1 -8.19 -5.66 -20.31
N SER A 2 -7.32 -6.67 -20.32
CA SER A 2 -6.73 -7.17 -19.09
C SER A 2 -5.82 -6.09 -18.50
N PRO A 3 -5.84 -5.85 -17.18
CA PRO A 3 -4.94 -4.87 -16.58
C PRO A 3 -3.48 -5.27 -16.83
N GLY A 4 -2.62 -4.29 -17.08
CA GLY A 4 -1.17 -4.51 -17.26
C GLY A 4 -0.51 -4.96 -15.94
N PRO A 5 0.78 -5.36 -15.99
CA PRO A 5 1.50 -5.84 -14.81
C PRO A 5 1.56 -4.80 -13.70
N VAL A 6 1.46 -5.25 -12.45
CA VAL A 6 1.56 -4.44 -11.23
C VAL A 6 2.98 -4.53 -10.71
N THR A 7 3.90 -3.69 -11.22
CA THR A 7 5.29 -3.66 -10.75
C THR A 7 5.42 -2.78 -9.49
N LEU A 8 4.77 -3.20 -8.40
CA LEU A 8 4.76 -2.51 -7.11
C LEU A 8 5.12 -3.44 -5.97
N ARG A 9 5.75 -2.87 -4.93
CA ARG A 9 5.82 -3.47 -3.60
C ARG A 9 4.55 -3.14 -2.83
N VAL A 10 3.77 -4.15 -2.47
CA VAL A 10 2.44 -4.01 -1.88
C VAL A 10 2.39 -4.67 -0.50
N LEU A 11 1.85 -3.97 0.47
CA LEU A 11 1.54 -4.51 1.78
C LEU A 11 0.05 -4.88 1.84
N VAL A 12 -0.28 -6.11 2.21
CA VAL A 12 -1.67 -6.55 2.45
C VAL A 12 -1.84 -6.75 3.95
N VAL A 13 -2.85 -6.14 4.55
CA VAL A 13 -3.13 -6.24 5.99
C VAL A 13 -4.58 -6.67 6.21
N ASP A 14 -4.77 -7.88 6.71
CA ASP A 14 -6.09 -8.45 7.02
C ASP A 14 -5.91 -9.50 8.13
N ASP A 15 -6.75 -9.46 9.19
CA ASP A 15 -6.67 -10.39 10.31
C ASP A 15 -7.10 -11.81 9.91
N ASN A 16 -7.86 -11.93 8.82
CA ASN A 16 -8.11 -13.20 8.15
C ASN A 16 -6.93 -13.57 7.27
N ARG A 17 -6.09 -14.48 7.78
CA ARG A 17 -4.88 -14.99 7.10
C ARG A 17 -5.15 -15.53 5.71
N ASP A 18 -6.21 -16.33 5.55
CA ASP A 18 -6.55 -16.93 4.26
C ASP A 18 -6.92 -15.84 3.24
N ALA A 19 -7.64 -14.80 3.66
CA ALA A 19 -7.99 -13.67 2.81
C ALA A 19 -6.74 -12.85 2.43
N ALA A 20 -5.87 -12.56 3.40
CA ALA A 20 -4.62 -11.84 3.18
C ALA A 20 -3.71 -12.57 2.18
N ASP A 21 -3.52 -13.88 2.39
CA ASP A 21 -2.64 -14.71 1.57
C ASP A 21 -3.22 -14.90 0.15
N THR A 22 -4.53 -15.15 0.04
CA THR A 22 -5.22 -15.24 -1.26
C THR A 22 -5.06 -13.96 -2.07
N LEU A 23 -5.24 -12.80 -1.44
CA LEU A 23 -5.06 -11.52 -2.11
C LEU A 23 -3.58 -11.30 -2.49
N ALA A 24 -2.65 -11.66 -1.61
CA ALA A 24 -1.23 -11.54 -1.91
C ALA A 24 -0.82 -12.40 -3.11
N ASP A 25 -1.29 -13.64 -3.18
CA ASP A 25 -1.03 -14.54 -4.30
C ASP A 25 -1.65 -14.03 -5.60
N LEU A 26 -2.87 -13.50 -5.54
CA LEU A 26 -3.50 -12.85 -6.69
C LEU A 26 -2.63 -11.70 -7.22
N LEU A 27 -2.17 -10.81 -6.34
CA LEU A 27 -1.35 -9.65 -6.73
C LEU A 27 0.02 -10.07 -7.25
N ARG A 28 0.63 -11.12 -6.68
CA ARG A 28 1.88 -11.72 -7.18
C ARG A 28 1.72 -12.29 -8.59
N LEU A 29 0.58 -12.89 -8.92
CA LEU A 29 0.27 -13.34 -10.28
C LEU A 29 0.26 -12.17 -11.30
N TYR A 30 -0.08 -10.96 -10.85
CA TYR A 30 0.01 -9.75 -11.66
C TYR A 30 1.40 -9.09 -11.65
N GLY A 31 2.39 -9.69 -10.98
CA GLY A 31 3.79 -9.24 -10.97
C GLY A 31 4.17 -8.34 -9.79
N ALA A 32 3.29 -8.16 -8.80
CA ALA A 32 3.61 -7.39 -7.60
C ALA A 32 4.53 -8.18 -6.66
N ASP A 33 5.40 -7.47 -5.94
CA ASP A 33 6.10 -8.00 -4.78
C ASP A 33 5.24 -7.70 -3.54
N VAL A 34 4.77 -8.74 -2.85
CA VAL A 34 3.69 -8.60 -1.86
C VAL A 34 4.09 -9.22 -0.53
N ARG A 35 3.86 -8.47 0.56
CA ARG A 35 3.93 -8.99 1.93
C ARG A 35 2.55 -8.99 2.56
N ALA A 36 2.11 -10.15 3.03
CA ALA A 36 0.91 -10.30 3.84
C ALA A 36 1.25 -10.06 5.31
N CYS A 37 0.41 -9.31 6.00
CA CYS A 37 0.46 -9.01 7.42
C CYS A 37 -0.91 -9.27 8.01
N TYR A 38 -0.94 -9.79 9.23
CA TYR A 38 -2.17 -10.28 9.85
C TYR A 38 -2.59 -9.46 11.07
N SER A 39 -1.92 -8.32 11.28
CA SER A 39 -2.19 -7.38 12.36
C SER A 39 -1.54 -6.02 12.07
N ALA A 40 -1.93 -4.97 12.80
CA ALA A 40 -1.27 -3.67 12.69
C ALA A 40 0.21 -3.73 13.09
N GLU A 41 0.57 -4.52 14.10
CA GLU A 41 1.95 -4.64 14.57
C GLU A 41 2.84 -5.27 13.49
N THR A 42 2.36 -6.33 12.84
CA THR A 42 3.10 -6.99 11.75
C THR A 42 3.25 -6.08 10.53
N ALA A 43 2.23 -5.26 10.24
CA ALA A 43 2.27 -4.24 9.20
C ALA A 43 3.27 -3.12 9.51
N LEU A 44 3.24 -2.57 10.73
CA LEU A 44 4.16 -1.52 11.17
C LEU A 44 5.62 -2.00 11.21
N ALA A 45 5.86 -3.29 11.51
CA ALA A 45 7.21 -3.87 11.46
C ALA A 45 7.80 -3.90 10.02
N GLN A 46 6.97 -3.74 8.98
CA GLN A 46 7.46 -3.63 7.61
C GLN A 46 8.02 -2.24 7.27
N LEU A 47 7.69 -1.22 8.07
CA LEU A 47 8.25 0.12 7.89
C LEU A 47 9.78 0.06 8.00
N GLY A 48 10.47 0.59 6.98
CA GLY A 48 11.94 0.60 6.91
C GLY A 48 12.61 -0.73 6.54
N THR A 49 11.85 -1.84 6.44
CA THR A 49 12.37 -3.15 5.98
C THR A 49 11.77 -3.60 4.65
N PHE A 50 10.70 -2.95 4.23
CA PHE A 50 10.03 -3.12 2.96
C PHE A 50 9.53 -1.76 2.49
N ASP A 51 10.16 -1.14 1.49
CA ASP A 51 9.64 0.15 0.98
C ASP A 51 8.46 -0.08 0.03
N PHE A 52 7.37 -0.56 0.61
CA PHE A 52 6.10 -0.70 -0.08
C PHE A 52 5.60 0.66 -0.59
N GLN A 53 4.98 0.63 -1.77
CA GLN A 53 4.43 1.79 -2.45
C GLN A 53 2.91 1.82 -2.34
N ALA A 54 2.30 0.69 -2.03
CA ALA A 54 0.88 0.58 -1.75
C ALA A 54 0.63 -0.27 -0.51
N ALA A 55 -0.40 0.07 0.26
CA ALA A 55 -0.90 -0.77 1.34
C ALA A 55 -2.43 -0.95 1.21
N ILE A 56 -2.87 -2.19 1.32
CA ILE A 56 -4.27 -2.60 1.26
C ILE A 56 -4.65 -3.08 2.66
N LEU A 57 -5.57 -2.38 3.32
CA LEU A 57 -5.94 -2.63 4.70
C LEU A 57 -7.41 -3.03 4.79
N ASP A 58 -7.72 -4.10 5.53
CA ASP A 58 -9.07 -4.28 6.05
C ASP A 58 -9.35 -3.25 7.15
N ILE A 59 -10.56 -2.69 7.11
CA ILE A 59 -11.05 -1.75 8.12
C ILE A 59 -11.64 -2.52 9.31
N HIS A 60 -12.17 -3.72 9.07
CA HIS A 60 -12.92 -4.49 10.07
C HIS A 60 -12.05 -5.51 10.82
N MET A 61 -10.87 -5.09 11.28
CA MET A 61 -10.04 -5.92 12.15
C MET A 61 -10.50 -5.79 13.62
N PRO A 62 -10.87 -6.88 14.31
CA PRO A 62 -11.18 -6.83 15.74
C PRO A 62 -9.96 -6.41 16.56
N GLY A 63 -10.11 -5.37 17.39
CA GLY A 63 -9.05 -4.92 18.30
C GLY A 63 -7.94 -4.06 17.66
N VAL A 64 -8.02 -3.79 16.35
CA VAL A 64 -7.10 -2.91 15.62
C VAL A 64 -7.91 -1.82 14.92
N ASP A 65 -7.58 -0.56 15.19
CA ASP A 65 -8.16 0.55 14.43
C ASP A 65 -7.43 0.68 13.09
N GLY A 66 -8.01 0.09 12.03
CA GLY A 66 -7.47 0.18 10.66
C GLY A 66 -7.28 1.62 10.18
N CYS A 67 -8.04 2.58 10.70
CA CYS A 67 -7.85 4.01 10.44
C CYS A 67 -6.59 4.54 11.15
N GLU A 68 -6.35 4.13 12.39
CA GLU A 68 -5.12 4.50 13.11
C GLU A 68 -3.87 3.92 12.41
N LEU A 69 -3.95 2.67 11.95
CA LEU A 69 -2.89 2.07 11.15
C LEU A 69 -2.61 2.89 9.88
N ALA A 70 -3.66 3.25 9.14
CA ALA A 70 -3.53 4.09 7.94
C ALA A 70 -2.83 5.42 8.22
N GLN A 71 -3.22 6.11 9.30
CA GLN A 71 -2.59 7.36 9.72
C GLN A 71 -1.10 7.17 10.06
N ARG A 72 -0.75 6.11 10.79
CA ARG A 72 0.65 5.79 11.13
C ARG A 72 1.49 5.48 9.90
N LEU A 73 0.97 4.66 8.96
CA LEU A 73 1.66 4.34 7.71
C LEU A 73 1.87 5.60 6.85
N ARG A 74 0.85 6.46 6.75
CA ARG A 74 0.92 7.74 6.04
C ARG A 74 1.96 8.68 6.64
N ALA A 75 2.01 8.79 7.98
CA ALA A 75 2.98 9.64 8.67
C ALA A 75 4.43 9.13 8.52
N ALA A 76 4.63 7.81 8.53
CA ALA A 76 5.94 7.19 8.45
C ALA A 76 6.49 7.08 7.01
N THR A 77 5.63 7.18 6.00
CA THR A 77 6.00 7.05 4.59
C THR A 77 5.87 8.41 3.90
N PRO A 78 6.91 9.26 3.91
CA PRO A 78 6.87 10.57 3.25
C PRO A 78 6.83 10.48 1.72
N ALA A 79 7.15 9.30 1.15
CA ALA A 79 6.94 9.00 -0.26
C ALA A 79 5.44 8.85 -0.57
N ARG A 80 5.08 8.95 -1.86
CA ARG A 80 3.71 8.74 -2.36
C ARG A 80 3.29 7.29 -2.11
N LEU A 81 2.73 7.01 -0.94
CA LEU A 81 2.08 5.76 -0.56
C LEU A 81 0.63 5.75 -1.07
N LEU A 82 0.20 4.68 -1.73
CA LEU A 82 -1.21 4.46 -2.03
C LEU A 82 -1.87 3.64 -0.91
N LEU A 83 -2.85 4.23 -0.22
CA LEU A 83 -3.63 3.55 0.82
C LEU A 83 -5.01 3.14 0.29
N VAL A 84 -5.27 1.84 0.28
CA VAL A 84 -6.54 1.26 -0.17
C VAL A 84 -7.24 0.57 0.99
N ALA A 85 -8.47 0.99 1.28
CA ALA A 85 -9.32 0.29 2.22
C ALA A 85 -10.07 -0.82 1.49
N LEU A 86 -9.99 -2.05 1.99
CA LEU A 86 -10.65 -3.22 1.41
C LEU A 86 -11.57 -3.88 2.46
N THR A 87 -12.87 -3.60 2.38
CA THR A 87 -13.83 -3.90 3.45
C THR A 87 -15.03 -4.74 2.96
N GLY A 88 -15.65 -5.50 3.85
CA GLY A 88 -16.92 -6.17 3.60
C GLY A 88 -18.14 -5.24 3.61
N VAL A 89 -18.02 -4.07 4.24
CA VAL A 89 -19.12 -3.09 4.43
C VAL A 89 -18.70 -1.73 3.87
N SER A 90 -19.55 -1.11 3.06
CA SER A 90 -19.34 0.20 2.44
C SER A 90 -20.58 1.08 2.60
N ASP A 91 -20.92 1.41 3.84
CA ASP A 91 -21.86 2.49 4.12
C ASP A 91 -21.16 3.86 4.05
N ASP A 92 -21.95 4.94 4.02
CA ASP A 92 -21.43 6.30 3.92
C ASP A 92 -20.57 6.69 5.13
N ALA A 93 -20.85 6.12 6.31
CA ALA A 93 -20.08 6.40 7.52
C ALA A 93 -18.68 5.78 7.44
N ALA A 94 -18.56 4.53 6.98
CA ALA A 94 -17.30 3.85 6.75
C ALA A 94 -16.47 4.58 5.69
N ARG A 95 -17.09 5.02 4.59
CA ARG A 95 -16.42 5.82 3.55
C ARG A 95 -15.84 7.13 4.10
N ARG A 96 -16.63 7.87 4.88
CA ARG A 96 -16.16 9.11 5.53
C ARG A 96 -14.99 8.85 6.47
N ARG A 97 -15.11 7.86 7.36
CA ARG A 97 -14.03 7.48 8.28
C ARG A 97 -12.73 7.13 7.56
N THR A 98 -12.80 6.35 6.48
CA THR A 98 -11.59 6.03 5.70
C THR A 98 -11.00 7.26 5.00
N ALA A 99 -11.83 8.14 4.47
CA ALA A 99 -11.32 9.37 3.84
C ALA A 99 -10.60 10.26 4.86
N GLU A 100 -11.18 10.44 6.05
CA GLU A 100 -10.59 11.21 7.16
C GLU A 100 -9.31 10.57 7.70
N ALA A 101 -9.19 9.25 7.68
CA ALA A 101 -7.97 8.52 8.03
C ALA A 101 -6.86 8.61 6.98
N GLY A 102 -7.18 9.18 5.81
CA GLY A 102 -6.23 9.40 4.73
C GLY A 102 -6.12 8.22 3.75
N PHE A 103 -7.15 7.39 3.60
CA PHE A 103 -7.20 6.42 2.49
C PHE A 103 -7.45 7.12 1.15
N ASP A 104 -6.79 6.63 0.09
CA ASP A 104 -6.96 7.13 -1.29
C ASP A 104 -8.12 6.44 -2.00
N LEU A 105 -8.34 5.16 -1.70
CA LEU A 105 -9.39 4.34 -2.30
C LEU A 105 -10.14 3.54 -1.22
N HIS A 106 -11.45 3.36 -1.43
CA HIS A 106 -12.31 2.51 -0.61
C HIS A 106 -13.01 1.51 -1.51
N LEU A 107 -12.69 0.23 -1.37
CA LEU A 107 -13.19 -0.86 -2.18
C LEU A 107 -13.91 -1.90 -1.32
N THR A 108 -14.99 -2.48 -1.86
CA THR A 108 -15.67 -3.61 -1.24
C THR A 108 -15.07 -4.93 -1.70
N LYS A 109 -14.83 -5.87 -0.77
CA LYS A 109 -14.26 -7.20 -1.07
C LYS A 109 -14.99 -7.92 -2.22
N ALA A 110 -16.31 -7.76 -2.34
CA ALA A 110 -17.13 -8.38 -3.38
C ALA A 110 -16.88 -7.88 -4.83
N SER A 111 -16.24 -6.73 -5.01
CA SER A 111 -16.02 -6.12 -6.33
C SER A 111 -14.59 -5.65 -6.56
N ALA A 112 -13.68 -5.97 -5.63
CA ALA A 112 -12.40 -5.30 -5.54
C ALA A 112 -11.33 -5.85 -6.48
N SER A 113 -11.29 -7.14 -6.80
CA SER A 113 -10.11 -7.76 -7.43
C SER A 113 -9.69 -7.07 -8.73
N ASP A 114 -10.59 -6.86 -9.68
CA ASP A 114 -10.26 -6.21 -10.96
C ASP A 114 -9.96 -4.72 -10.79
N ILE A 115 -10.73 -4.02 -9.95
CA ILE A 115 -10.59 -2.57 -9.71
C ILE A 115 -9.26 -2.30 -8.99
N LEU A 116 -8.92 -3.12 -8.01
CA LEU A 116 -7.70 -3.03 -7.22
C LEU A 116 -6.47 -3.24 -8.10
N VAL A 117 -6.47 -4.31 -8.91
CA VAL A 117 -5.35 -4.58 -9.82
C VAL A 117 -5.20 -3.43 -10.83
N ALA A 118 -6.30 -2.94 -11.40
CA ALA A 118 -6.26 -1.80 -12.31
C ALA A 118 -5.73 -0.52 -11.65
N ALA A 119 -6.16 -0.23 -10.42
CA ALA A 119 -5.69 0.93 -9.65
C ALA A 119 -4.19 0.82 -9.32
N LEU A 120 -3.72 -0.34 -8.89
CA LEU A 120 -2.31 -0.59 -8.60
C LEU A 120 -1.46 -0.48 -9.87
N ALA A 121 -1.90 -1.05 -10.99
CA ALA A 121 -1.20 -0.95 -12.27
C ALA A 121 -1.10 0.51 -12.75
N ALA A 122 -2.19 1.27 -12.60
CA ALA A 122 -2.20 2.70 -12.94
C ALA A 122 -1.26 3.51 -12.06
N PHE A 123 -1.27 3.23 -10.75
CA PHE A 123 -0.40 3.90 -9.79
C PHE A 123 1.08 3.59 -10.04
N GLY A 124 1.42 2.34 -10.35
CA GLY A 124 2.79 1.94 -10.71
C GLY A 124 3.32 2.68 -11.93
N ARG A 125 2.51 2.83 -12.99
CA ARG A 125 2.89 3.62 -14.17
C ARG A 125 3.12 5.09 -13.79
N TRP A 126 2.21 5.67 -13.01
CA TRP A 126 2.33 7.05 -12.57
C TRP A 126 3.57 7.28 -11.71
N LEU A 127 3.95 6.34 -10.83
CA LEU A 127 5.18 6.43 -10.04
C LEU A 127 6.44 6.44 -10.91
N VAL A 128 6.49 5.64 -11.98
CA VAL A 128 7.62 5.64 -12.92
C VAL A 128 7.72 6.98 -13.64
N GLU A 129 6.59 7.53 -14.08
CA GLU A 129 6.51 8.82 -14.78
C GLU A 129 6.81 10.03 -13.89
N ASN A 130 6.55 9.92 -12.59
CA ASN A 130 6.64 11.02 -11.62
C ASN A 130 7.70 10.75 -10.53
N ARG A 131 8.68 9.90 -10.82
CA ARG A 131 9.80 9.65 -9.90
C ARG A 131 10.57 10.97 -9.74
N PRO A 132 10.77 11.48 -8.51
CA PRO A 132 11.65 12.63 -8.32
C PRO A 132 13.00 12.32 -8.95
N ALA A 133 13.59 13.29 -9.65
CA ALA A 133 14.92 13.14 -10.20
C ALA A 133 15.85 12.73 -9.06
N ASP A 134 16.48 11.56 -9.19
CA ASP A 134 17.39 11.03 -8.17
C ASP A 134 18.40 12.14 -7.81
N ASP A 135 18.39 12.63 -6.56
CA ASP A 135 19.39 13.56 -6.02
C ASP A 135 20.73 12.81 -5.93
N HIS A 136 21.39 12.65 -7.09
CA HIS A 136 22.80 12.29 -7.16
C HIS A 136 23.62 13.51 -6.75
N HIS A 137 23.68 13.80 -5.45
CA HIS A 137 24.72 14.64 -4.87
C HIS A 137 25.68 13.77 -4.05
N PHE A 138 26.52 13.03 -4.76
CA PHE A 138 27.78 12.55 -4.23
C PHE A 138 28.83 13.59 -4.67
N ASP A 139 29.04 14.64 -3.89
CA ASP A 139 30.18 15.54 -4.11
C ASP A 139 31.42 14.91 -3.48
N ASP A 140 32.24 14.36 -4.36
CA ASP A 140 33.62 13.98 -4.11
C ASP A 140 34.47 15.26 -3.95
N THR A 141 34.62 15.73 -2.71
CA THR A 141 35.67 16.69 -2.37
C THR A 141 36.83 16.01 -1.66
N SER A 142 37.41 15.02 -2.34
CA SER A 142 38.81 14.65 -2.10
C SER A 142 39.72 15.78 -2.58
N ARG A 143 40.12 16.68 -1.66
CA ARG A 143 41.31 17.52 -1.86
C ARG A 143 41.94 17.98 -0.55
N ALA A 144 42.79 17.13 0.01
CA ALA A 144 43.91 17.60 0.82
C ALA A 144 45.01 18.11 -0.13
N PRO A 145 45.58 19.31 0.10
CA PRO A 145 46.94 19.59 -0.32
C PRO A 145 47.85 19.69 0.90
N ASN A 146 48.95 18.93 0.84
CA ASN A 146 50.22 19.25 1.48
C ASN A 146 50.92 20.34 0.65
#